data_AF-A0A536NHB8-F1
#
_entry.id   AF-A0A536NHB8-F1
#
_cell.length_a   1.000
_cell.length_b   1.000
_cell.length_c   1.000
_cell.angle_alpha   90.00
_cell.angle_beta   90.00
_cell.angle_gamma   90.00
#
_symmetry.space_group_name_H-M   'P 1'
#
loop_
_entity.id
_entity.type
_entity.pdbx_description
1 polymer ?
#
loop_
_entity_poly.entity_id
_entity_poly.type
_entity_poly.pdbx_seq_one_letter_code
_entity_poly.pdbx_strand_id
1 'polypeptide(L)'
;MTTAHQHEATLEDALDFINTLHIEEDAPDHLAELGAGTEWLAQRGLLHERRDGRLPGVDDEGTNTRIRGCRDAMRALFDATVEGHRVSRDVLDELNRVLQHRELIELVPSRAGARLDHRHVGDPVDDALARLAEVLAREVGTDDTSRLRICANETCRWAFRDSSPTGRRRWCDMASCGNRAKAARHRARVRAATSAPARPGADAVGNADVARA
;
A
#
# COMPACT_ATOMS: atom_id res chain seq x y z
N MET A 1 16.39 30.41 7.82
CA MET A 1 16.05 29.42 6.79
C MET A 1 14.64 28.97 7.11
N THR A 2 13.68 29.55 6.41
CA THR A 2 12.25 29.43 6.69
C THR A 2 11.78 28.17 5.97
N THR A 3 11.69 27.05 6.69
CA THR A 3 11.13 25.81 6.15
C THR A 3 9.70 26.11 5.74
N ALA A 4 9.41 26.06 4.44
CA ALA A 4 8.03 26.02 3.97
C ALA A 4 7.43 24.73 4.55
N HIS A 5 6.60 24.86 5.60
CA HIS A 5 5.87 23.74 6.19
C HIS A 5 4.68 23.39 5.28
N GLN A 6 4.97 22.86 4.09
CA GLN A 6 3.95 22.24 3.26
C GLN A 6 3.84 20.77 3.68
N HIS A 7 2.77 20.45 4.40
CA HIS A 7 2.40 19.08 4.77
C HIS A 7 1.61 18.40 3.65
N GLU A 8 2.06 18.53 2.40
CA GLU A 8 1.31 17.96 1.28
C GLU A 8 1.56 16.46 1.20
N ALA A 9 0.53 15.66 1.47
CA ALA A 9 0.57 14.22 1.24
C ALA A 9 0.51 13.93 -0.25
N THR A 10 1.22 12.90 -0.71
CA THR A 10 1.08 12.37 -2.06
C THR A 10 0.31 11.05 -2.07
N LEU A 11 -0.16 10.62 -3.24
CA LEU A 11 -0.72 9.26 -3.37
C LEU A 11 0.32 8.20 -3.00
N GLU A 12 1.61 8.41 -3.30
CA GLU A 12 2.66 7.47 -2.92
C GLU A 12 2.76 7.34 -1.41
N ASP A 13 2.64 8.44 -0.65
CA ASP A 13 2.60 8.39 0.81
C ASP A 13 1.38 7.63 1.33
N ALA A 14 0.21 7.81 0.73
CA ALA A 14 -0.99 7.06 1.11
C ALA A 14 -0.85 5.55 0.81
N LEU A 15 -0.24 5.17 -0.31
CA LEU A 15 0.03 3.78 -0.66
C LEU A 15 1.09 3.17 0.26
N ASP A 16 2.15 3.91 0.57
CA ASP A 16 3.19 3.50 1.51
C ASP A 16 2.62 3.32 2.93
N PHE A 17 1.72 4.22 3.35
CA PHE A 17 1.02 4.11 4.63
C PHE A 17 0.22 2.81 4.71
N ILE A 18 -0.57 2.51 3.69
CA ILE A 18 -1.31 1.24 3.56
C ILE A 18 -0.37 0.03 3.61
N ASN A 19 0.79 0.13 2.95
CA ASN A 19 1.79 -0.94 2.87
C ASN A 19 2.67 -1.09 4.12
N THR A 20 2.48 -0.28 5.16
CA THR A 20 3.08 -0.53 6.49
C THR A 20 2.55 -1.82 7.13
N LEU A 21 1.40 -2.32 6.67
CA LEU A 21 0.90 -3.66 6.99
C LEU A 21 1.32 -4.64 5.90
N HIS A 22 2.24 -5.54 6.23
CA HIS A 22 2.55 -6.69 5.39
C HIS A 22 1.57 -7.83 5.69
N ILE A 23 1.14 -8.52 4.64
CA ILE A 23 0.26 -9.69 4.76
C ILE A 23 1.02 -11.03 4.67
N GLU A 24 2.36 -10.99 4.50
CA GLU A 24 3.20 -12.19 4.52
C GLU A 24 3.19 -12.77 5.95
N GLU A 25 3.10 -14.11 6.06
CA GLU A 25 3.30 -14.79 7.35
C GLU A 25 4.65 -14.35 7.95
N ASP A 26 4.63 -14.02 9.25
CA ASP A 26 5.77 -13.51 10.04
C ASP A 26 6.30 -12.11 9.65
N ALA A 27 5.67 -11.40 8.71
CA ALA A 27 6.07 -10.03 8.43
C ALA A 27 5.51 -9.05 9.48
N PRO A 28 6.32 -8.10 9.99
CA PRO A 28 5.88 -7.19 11.03
C PRO A 28 4.84 -6.20 10.49
N ASP A 29 3.85 -5.87 11.32
CA ASP A 29 3.09 -4.62 11.21
C ASP A 29 4.03 -3.50 11.70
N HIS A 30 4.49 -2.66 10.77
CA HIS A 30 5.45 -1.58 11.09
C HIS A 30 4.87 -0.49 12.00
N LEU A 31 3.56 -0.49 12.23
CA LEU A 31 2.86 0.44 13.11
C LEU A 31 2.31 -0.25 14.37
N ALA A 32 2.73 -1.48 14.67
CA ALA A 32 2.24 -2.21 15.84
C ALA A 32 2.69 -1.57 17.16
N GLU A 33 3.94 -1.11 17.22
CA GLU A 33 4.55 -0.54 18.41
C GLU A 33 4.02 0.87 18.70
N LEU A 34 3.83 1.17 19.99
CA LEU A 34 3.41 2.49 20.44
C LEU A 34 4.38 3.57 19.94
N GLY A 35 3.85 4.60 19.29
CA GLY A 35 4.62 5.72 18.74
C GLY A 35 5.09 5.53 17.30
N ALA A 36 5.20 4.29 16.80
CA ALA A 36 5.70 4.00 15.45
C ALA A 36 4.88 4.72 14.36
N GLY A 37 3.55 4.80 14.52
CA GLY A 37 2.68 5.55 13.63
C GLY A 37 3.01 7.06 13.58
N THR A 38 3.25 7.67 14.74
CA THR A 38 3.57 9.10 14.82
C THR A 38 4.95 9.40 14.24
N GLU A 39 5.91 8.51 14.48
CA GLU A 39 7.26 8.59 13.90
C GLU A 39 7.22 8.43 12.38
N TRP A 40 6.41 7.50 11.87
CA TRP A 40 6.21 7.32 10.44
C TRP A 40 5.65 8.59 9.79
N LEU A 41 4.61 9.19 10.39
CA LEU A 41 4.03 10.45 9.89
C LEU A 41 5.06 11.59 9.92
N ALA A 42 5.90 11.64 10.95
CA ALA A 42 6.96 12.63 11.04
C ALA A 42 8.06 12.44 9.99
N GLN A 43 8.47 11.20 9.72
CA GLN A 43 9.45 10.86 8.67
C GLN A 43 8.94 11.24 7.27
N ARG A 44 7.62 11.20 7.06
CA ARG A 44 6.97 11.68 5.82
C ARG A 44 6.74 13.20 5.80
N GLY A 45 7.14 13.92 6.84
CA GLY A 45 6.93 15.36 6.94
C GLY A 45 5.46 15.76 7.16
N LEU A 46 4.59 14.81 7.50
CA LEU A 46 3.16 15.02 7.73
C LEU A 46 2.82 15.36 9.19
N LEU A 47 3.78 15.16 10.10
CA LEU A 47 3.67 15.48 11.52
C LEU A 47 4.98 16.14 11.98
N HIS A 48 4.90 17.08 12.91
CA HIS A 48 6.07 17.76 13.46
C HIS A 48 6.07 17.71 14.98
N GLU A 49 7.28 17.74 15.53
CA GLU A 49 7.47 17.87 16.97
C GLU A 49 6.86 19.17 17.49
N ARG A 50 6.30 19.09 18.69
CA ARG A 50 5.87 20.27 19.43
C ARG A 50 7.10 21.03 19.93
N ARG A 51 6.86 22.21 20.52
CA ARG A 51 7.94 23.07 21.05
C ARG A 51 8.79 22.41 22.13
N ASP A 52 8.29 21.38 22.78
CA ASP A 52 9.00 20.58 23.79
C ASP A 52 9.83 19.44 23.17
N GLY A 53 9.87 19.33 21.83
CA GLY A 53 10.62 18.31 21.11
C GLY A 53 9.93 16.94 21.04
N ARG A 54 8.65 16.83 21.44
CA ARG A 54 7.91 15.56 21.37
C ARG A 54 6.93 15.54 20.21
N LEU A 55 6.81 14.39 19.56
CA LEU A 55 5.75 14.15 18.58
C LEU A 55 4.37 14.07 19.27
N PRO A 56 3.32 14.69 18.70
CA PRO A 56 1.95 14.57 19.20
C PRO A 56 1.51 13.10 19.28
N GLY A 57 1.01 12.68 20.45
CA GLY A 57 0.42 11.36 20.66
C GLY A 57 1.38 10.17 20.59
N VAL A 58 2.70 10.41 20.63
CA VAL A 58 3.73 9.35 20.51
C VAL A 58 3.65 8.29 21.61
N ASP A 59 3.17 8.65 22.79
CA ASP A 59 2.98 7.78 23.96
C ASP A 59 1.51 7.50 24.26
N ASP A 60 0.59 7.84 23.34
CA ASP A 60 -0.84 7.66 23.52
C ASP A 60 -1.37 6.48 22.70
N GLU A 61 -1.88 5.47 23.43
CA GLU A 61 -2.38 4.26 22.81
C GLU A 61 -3.70 4.47 22.05
N GLY A 62 -4.48 5.50 22.41
CA GLY A 62 -5.64 5.93 21.64
C GLY A 62 -5.24 6.48 20.26
N THR A 63 -4.16 7.26 20.20
CA THR A 63 -3.57 7.76 18.95
C THR A 63 -3.04 6.62 18.09
N ASN A 64 -2.30 5.68 18.66
CA ASN A 64 -1.82 4.50 17.93
C ASN A 64 -2.98 3.70 17.32
N THR A 65 -4.04 3.48 18.10
CA THR A 65 -5.27 2.81 17.65
C THR A 65 -5.92 3.56 16.47
N ARG A 66 -6.05 4.88 16.54
CA ARG A 66 -6.62 5.69 15.45
C ARG A 66 -5.79 5.64 14.17
N ILE A 67 -4.46 5.70 14.26
CA ILE A 67 -3.57 5.61 13.10
C ILE A 67 -3.76 4.25 12.40
N ARG A 68 -3.73 3.15 13.15
CA ARG A 68 -3.91 1.81 12.59
C ARG A 68 -5.33 1.61 12.03
N GLY A 69 -6.36 2.10 12.73
CA GLY A 69 -7.74 2.09 12.25
C GLY A 69 -7.90 2.81 10.91
N CYS A 70 -7.32 4.01 10.78
CA CYS A 70 -7.32 4.75 9.52
C CYS A 70 -6.59 3.99 8.40
N ARG A 71 -5.41 3.41 8.69
CA ARG A 71 -4.67 2.59 7.72
C ARG A 71 -5.51 1.42 7.21
N ASP A 72 -6.14 0.69 8.12
CA ASP A 72 -6.91 -0.50 7.80
C ASP A 72 -8.17 -0.13 6.98
N ALA A 73 -8.82 1.00 7.30
CA ALA A 73 -9.92 1.54 6.51
C ALA A 73 -9.47 1.99 5.10
N MET A 74 -8.33 2.67 4.98
CA MET A 74 -7.74 3.04 3.69
C MET A 74 -7.39 1.80 2.85
N ARG A 75 -6.83 0.76 3.48
CA ARG A 75 -6.54 -0.54 2.84
C ARG A 75 -7.82 -1.19 2.32
N ALA A 76 -8.87 -1.26 3.14
CA ALA A 76 -10.14 -1.84 2.75
C ALA A 76 -10.82 -1.09 1.59
N LEU A 77 -10.76 0.25 1.60
CA LEU A 77 -11.23 1.08 0.50
C LEU A 77 -10.45 0.78 -0.79
N PHE A 78 -9.12 0.74 -0.73
CA PHE A 78 -8.28 0.46 -1.89
C PHE A 78 -8.55 -0.94 -2.47
N ASP A 79 -8.58 -1.96 -1.61
CA ASP A 79 -8.83 -3.34 -2.01
C ASP A 79 -10.21 -3.48 -2.69
N ALA A 80 -11.26 -2.94 -2.07
CA ALA A 80 -12.61 -2.96 -2.65
C ALA A 80 -12.68 -2.24 -4.00
N THR A 81 -11.97 -1.12 -4.15
CA THR A 81 -11.91 -0.35 -5.41
C THR A 81 -11.24 -1.17 -6.52
N VAL A 82 -10.07 -1.75 -6.26
CA VAL A 82 -9.31 -2.51 -7.27
C VAL A 82 -10.01 -3.80 -7.66
N GLU A 83 -10.70 -4.45 -6.71
CA GLU A 83 -11.40 -5.71 -6.92
C GLU A 83 -12.84 -5.53 -7.43
N GLY A 84 -13.36 -4.30 -7.46
CA GLY A 84 -14.73 -4.02 -7.91
C GLY A 84 -15.81 -4.43 -6.90
N HIS A 85 -15.46 -4.48 -5.62
CA HIS A 85 -16.38 -4.79 -4.52
C HIS A 85 -17.03 -3.52 -3.95
N ARG A 86 -18.15 -3.68 -3.24
CA ARG A 86 -18.76 -2.57 -2.49
C ARG A 86 -17.95 -2.31 -1.22
N VAL A 87 -17.66 -1.04 -0.96
CA VAL A 87 -17.07 -0.59 0.31
C VAL A 87 -18.11 -0.71 1.42
N SER A 88 -17.73 -1.23 2.59
CA SER A 88 -18.63 -1.33 3.74
C SER A 88 -18.91 0.04 4.35
N ARG A 89 -20.05 0.16 5.06
CA ARG A 89 -20.43 1.41 5.74
C ARG A 89 -19.40 1.81 6.80
N ASP A 90 -18.94 0.85 7.60
CA ASP A 90 -17.99 1.11 8.69
C ASP A 90 -16.66 1.70 8.17
N VAL A 91 -16.18 1.21 7.02
CA VAL A 91 -14.98 1.77 6.36
C VAL A 91 -15.23 3.20 5.90
N LEU A 92 -16.38 3.48 5.29
CA LEU A 92 -16.74 4.83 4.89
C LEU A 92 -16.91 5.76 6.09
N ASP A 93 -17.52 5.29 7.17
CA ASP A 93 -17.76 6.07 8.38
C ASP A 93 -16.44 6.43 9.07
N GLU A 94 -15.48 5.49 9.15
CA GLU A 94 -14.14 5.76 9.71
C GLU A 94 -13.36 6.76 8.84
N LEU A 95 -13.35 6.60 7.52
CA LEU A 95 -12.68 7.55 6.64
C LEU A 95 -13.35 8.93 6.65
N ASN A 96 -14.69 8.98 6.72
CA ASN A 96 -15.41 10.25 6.85
C ASN A 96 -15.13 10.94 8.18
N ARG A 97 -14.99 10.19 9.28
CA ARG A 97 -14.55 10.73 10.58
C ARG A 97 -13.18 11.39 10.45
N VAL A 98 -12.21 10.69 9.86
CA VAL A 98 -10.85 11.23 9.64
C VAL A 98 -10.88 12.44 8.71
N LEU A 99 -11.62 12.39 7.60
CA LEU A 99 -11.74 13.47 6.62
C LEU A 99 -12.45 14.72 7.14
N GLN A 100 -13.06 14.71 8.34
CA GLN A 100 -13.59 15.93 8.95
C GLN A 100 -12.49 16.84 9.51
N HIS A 101 -11.28 16.32 9.71
CA HIS A 101 -10.14 17.08 10.22
C HIS A 101 -9.45 17.88 9.10
N ARG A 102 -9.11 19.13 9.41
CA ARG A 102 -8.55 20.09 8.45
C ARG A 102 -7.56 21.03 9.11
N GLU A 103 -6.50 21.33 8.39
CA GLU A 103 -5.66 22.49 8.62
C GLU A 103 -6.35 23.77 8.14
N LEU A 104 -6.21 24.83 8.92
CA LEU A 104 -6.56 26.18 8.49
C LEU A 104 -5.30 26.92 8.10
N ILE A 105 -5.27 27.40 6.85
CA ILE A 105 -4.24 28.30 6.34
C ILE A 105 -4.58 29.72 6.80
N GLU A 106 -3.66 30.37 7.51
CA GLU A 106 -3.83 31.74 7.98
C GLU A 106 -2.62 32.62 7.66
N LEU A 107 -2.86 33.93 7.49
CA LEU A 107 -1.80 34.92 7.41
C LEU A 107 -1.46 35.37 8.83
N VAL A 108 -0.20 35.16 9.24
CA VAL A 108 0.31 35.61 10.54
C VAL A 108 1.36 36.70 10.36
N PRO A 109 1.54 37.60 11.35
CA PRO A 109 2.61 38.60 11.31
C PRO A 109 4.01 37.99 11.14
N SER A 110 4.85 38.62 10.34
CA SER A 110 6.26 38.24 10.14
C SER A 110 7.17 39.47 10.10
N ARG A 111 8.49 39.29 10.20
CA ARG A 111 9.45 40.41 10.08
C ARG A 111 9.37 41.12 8.72
N ALA A 112 8.85 40.47 7.69
CA ALA A 112 8.66 41.02 6.35
C ALA A 112 7.22 41.52 6.09
N GLY A 113 6.38 41.64 7.14
CA GLY A 113 4.97 41.99 7.04
C GLY A 113 4.08 40.85 7.50
N ALA A 114 3.77 39.92 6.59
CA ALA A 114 3.01 38.71 6.90
C ALA A 114 3.71 37.47 6.34
N ARG A 115 3.32 36.29 6.81
CA ARG A 115 3.66 34.99 6.21
C ARG A 115 2.46 34.06 6.32
N LEU A 116 2.44 33.03 5.49
CA LEU A 116 1.51 31.91 5.70
C LEU A 116 1.94 31.11 6.94
N ASP A 117 0.95 30.70 7.72
CA ASP A 117 1.05 29.74 8.81
C ASP A 117 -0.13 28.79 8.75
N HIS A 118 -0.01 27.69 9.49
CA HIS A 118 -1.02 26.66 9.54
C HIS A 118 -1.44 26.44 11.00
N ARG A 119 -2.74 26.36 11.23
CA ARG A 119 -3.31 25.97 12.52
C ARG A 119 -4.16 24.73 12.33
N HIS A 120 -3.86 23.69 13.09
CA HIS A 120 -4.68 22.48 13.14
C HIS A 120 -5.97 22.76 13.92
N VAL A 121 -7.12 22.44 13.35
CA VAL A 121 -8.40 22.42 14.08
C VAL A 121 -8.60 20.99 14.59
N GLY A 122 -8.27 20.78 15.86
CA GLY A 122 -8.30 19.46 16.49
C GLY A 122 -6.91 18.85 16.63
N ASP A 123 -6.85 17.51 16.57
CA ASP A 123 -5.62 16.74 16.76
C ASP A 123 -4.73 16.79 15.50
N PRO A 124 -3.45 17.21 15.61
CA PRO A 124 -2.51 17.21 14.48
C PRO A 124 -2.30 15.85 13.82
N VAL A 125 -2.47 14.74 14.56
CA VAL A 125 -2.38 13.39 14.01
C VAL A 125 -3.57 13.11 13.10
N ASP A 126 -4.80 13.42 13.55
CA ASP A 126 -5.99 13.24 12.71
C ASP A 126 -5.93 14.10 11.44
N ASP A 127 -5.36 15.30 11.52
CA ASP A 127 -5.12 16.16 10.35
C ASP A 127 -4.13 15.52 9.36
N ALA A 128 -3.04 14.92 9.86
CA ALA A 128 -2.10 14.18 9.03
C ALA A 128 -2.76 12.97 8.35
N LEU A 129 -3.60 12.22 9.08
CA LEU A 129 -4.38 11.11 8.54
C LEU A 129 -5.41 11.59 7.50
N ALA A 130 -6.05 12.74 7.72
CA ALA A 130 -7.00 13.33 6.79
C ALA A 130 -6.37 13.64 5.44
N ARG A 131 -5.12 14.14 5.43
CA ARG A 131 -4.38 14.42 4.19
C ARG A 131 -4.05 13.16 3.41
N LEU A 132 -3.63 12.08 4.08
CA LEU A 132 -3.42 10.77 3.45
C LEU A 132 -4.72 10.16 2.91
N ALA A 133 -5.79 10.23 3.69
CA ALA A 133 -7.10 9.72 3.29
C ALA A 133 -7.68 10.52 2.11
N GLU A 134 -7.47 11.84 2.08
CA GLU A 134 -7.98 12.71 1.01
C GLU A 134 -7.35 12.39 -0.35
N VAL A 135 -6.02 12.26 -0.41
CA VAL A 135 -5.34 11.96 -1.68
C VAL A 135 -5.74 10.59 -2.23
N LEU A 136 -5.91 9.60 -1.35
CA LEU A 136 -6.45 8.30 -1.74
C LEU A 136 -7.90 8.41 -2.22
N ALA A 137 -8.76 9.11 -1.47
CA ALA A 137 -10.17 9.29 -1.78
C ALA A 137 -10.37 9.97 -3.15
N ARG A 138 -9.53 10.95 -3.47
CA ARG A 138 -9.53 11.63 -4.78
C ARG A 138 -9.23 10.65 -5.91
N GLU A 139 -8.23 9.79 -5.75
CA GLU A 139 -7.83 8.83 -6.78
C GLU A 139 -8.86 7.71 -6.98
N VAL A 140 -9.41 7.14 -5.90
CA VAL A 140 -10.46 6.11 -6.00
C VAL A 140 -11.79 6.65 -6.50
N GLY A 141 -12.04 7.96 -6.32
CA GLY A 141 -13.24 8.64 -6.79
C GLY A 141 -13.20 9.05 -8.27
N THR A 142 -12.09 8.80 -8.97
CA THR A 142 -11.99 9.06 -10.42
C THR A 142 -12.72 8.01 -11.25
N ASP A 143 -13.07 8.36 -12.49
CA ASP A 143 -13.69 7.42 -13.44
C ASP A 143 -12.73 6.31 -13.92
N ASP A 144 -11.41 6.45 -13.71
CA ASP A 144 -10.39 5.47 -14.13
C ASP A 144 -9.46 5.06 -12.98
N THR A 145 -9.87 4.02 -12.26
CA THR A 145 -9.06 3.36 -11.23
C THR A 145 -8.22 2.21 -11.79
N SER A 146 -8.16 2.04 -13.12
CA SER A 146 -7.43 0.93 -13.76
C SER A 146 -5.93 0.96 -13.51
N ARG A 147 -5.39 2.10 -13.07
CA ARG A 147 -3.98 2.24 -12.71
C ARG A 147 -3.71 1.85 -11.26
N LEU A 148 -4.72 1.71 -10.41
CA LEU A 148 -4.57 1.21 -9.04
C LEU A 148 -4.52 -0.32 -9.08
N ARG A 149 -3.51 -0.91 -8.45
CA ARG A 149 -3.22 -2.34 -8.55
C ARG A 149 -2.81 -2.92 -7.21
N ILE A 150 -3.13 -4.20 -7.03
CA ILE A 150 -2.61 -5.04 -5.95
C ILE A 150 -1.54 -5.96 -6.55
N CYS A 151 -0.43 -6.14 -5.86
CA CYS A 151 0.63 -7.04 -6.29
C CYS A 151 0.10 -8.46 -6.50
N ALA A 152 0.30 -9.04 -7.69
CA ALA A 152 -0.15 -10.39 -8.02
C ALA A 152 0.66 -11.52 -7.35
N ASN A 153 1.61 -11.19 -6.48
CA ASN A 153 2.21 -12.17 -5.58
C ASN A 153 1.29 -12.30 -4.36
N GLU A 154 0.69 -13.47 -4.19
CA GLU A 154 -0.31 -13.78 -3.15
C GLU A 154 0.20 -13.51 -1.73
N THR A 155 1.52 -13.65 -1.51
CA THR A 155 2.12 -13.35 -0.22
C THR A 155 2.33 -11.85 -0.02
N CYS A 156 2.58 -11.05 -1.07
CA CYS A 156 2.93 -9.64 -0.91
C CYS A 156 1.70 -8.72 -0.86
N ARG A 157 0.80 -8.83 -1.84
CA ARG A 157 -0.38 -7.95 -2.04
C ARG A 157 -0.19 -6.46 -1.69
N TRP A 158 0.98 -5.88 -1.96
CA TRP A 158 1.18 -4.44 -1.83
C TRP A 158 0.26 -3.68 -2.79
N ALA A 159 -0.31 -2.58 -2.29
CA ALA A 159 -1.05 -1.60 -3.05
C ALA A 159 -0.07 -0.71 -3.82
N PHE A 160 -0.29 -0.48 -5.11
CA PHE A 160 0.55 0.40 -5.91
C PHE A 160 -0.21 1.06 -7.07
N ARG A 161 0.32 2.17 -7.58
CA ARG A 161 -0.12 2.77 -8.84
C ARG A 161 0.78 2.33 -10.00
N ASP A 162 0.19 1.89 -11.09
CA ASP A 162 0.89 1.47 -12.29
C ASP A 162 1.33 2.67 -13.14
N SER A 163 2.53 3.17 -12.84
CA SER A 163 3.23 4.19 -13.61
C SER A 163 3.91 3.66 -14.88
N SER A 164 3.77 2.37 -15.22
CA SER A 164 4.38 1.83 -16.44
C SER A 164 3.73 2.41 -17.69
N PRO A 165 4.47 2.59 -18.79
CA PRO A 165 3.93 3.13 -20.05
C PRO A 165 2.71 2.34 -20.55
N THR A 166 2.69 1.02 -20.34
CA THR A 166 1.64 0.14 -20.87
C THR A 166 0.44 -0.04 -19.93
N GLY A 167 0.55 0.32 -18.65
CA GLY A 167 -0.55 0.12 -17.68
C GLY A 167 -0.87 -1.36 -17.39
N ARG A 168 0.10 -2.25 -17.60
CA ARG A 168 -0.04 -3.71 -17.48
C ARG A 168 0.89 -4.33 -16.43
N ARG A 169 1.44 -3.53 -15.52
CA ARG A 169 2.30 -4.01 -14.43
C ARG A 169 1.49 -4.90 -13.48
N ARG A 170 2.02 -6.09 -13.20
CA ARG A 170 1.38 -7.09 -12.32
C ARG A 170 1.99 -7.17 -10.92
N TRP A 171 3.18 -6.59 -10.71
CA TRP A 171 3.93 -6.73 -9.47
C TRP A 171 4.36 -5.37 -8.95
N CYS A 172 4.28 -5.16 -7.63
CA CYS A 172 4.68 -3.91 -6.97
C CYS A 172 6.14 -3.55 -7.20
N ASP A 173 6.99 -4.52 -7.52
CA ASP A 173 8.38 -4.35 -7.95
C ASP A 173 8.84 -5.56 -8.78
N MET A 174 9.60 -5.28 -9.84
CA MET A 174 10.11 -6.31 -10.75
C MET A 174 11.30 -7.04 -10.13
N ALA A 175 12.17 -6.33 -9.40
CA ALA A 175 13.38 -6.90 -8.83
C ALA A 175 13.09 -7.91 -7.71
N SER A 176 12.05 -7.67 -6.93
CA SER A 176 11.59 -8.52 -5.82
C SER A 176 10.48 -9.48 -6.26
N CYS A 177 9.21 -9.04 -6.26
CA CYS A 177 8.04 -9.89 -6.47
C CYS A 177 8.01 -10.53 -7.86
N GLY A 178 8.42 -9.79 -8.89
CA GLY A 178 8.43 -10.31 -10.24
C GLY A 178 9.51 -11.36 -10.50
N ASN A 179 10.69 -11.23 -9.89
CA ASN A 179 11.74 -12.26 -9.93
C ASN A 179 11.34 -13.49 -9.10
N ARG A 180 10.71 -13.30 -7.93
CA ARG A 180 10.14 -14.39 -7.11
C ARG A 180 9.15 -15.23 -7.94
N ALA A 181 8.25 -14.57 -8.68
CA ALA A 181 7.30 -15.24 -9.56
C ALA A 181 7.99 -16.01 -10.71
N LYS A 182 9.04 -15.45 -11.33
CA LYS A 182 9.82 -16.16 -12.37
C LYS A 182 10.51 -17.41 -11.80
N ALA A 183 11.14 -17.31 -10.64
CA ALA A 183 11.80 -18.42 -9.97
C ALA A 183 10.81 -19.53 -9.56
N ALA A 184 9.62 -19.18 -9.08
CA ALA A 184 8.56 -20.14 -8.76
C ALA A 184 8.11 -20.93 -10.00
N ARG A 185 7.88 -20.25 -11.14
CA ARG A 185 7.51 -20.90 -12.41
C ARG A 185 8.62 -21.82 -12.93
N HIS A 186 9.88 -21.41 -12.83
CA HIS A 186 11.01 -22.26 -13.23
C HIS A 186 11.07 -23.54 -12.38
N ARG A 187 10.97 -23.41 -11.05
CA ARG A 187 10.93 -24.57 -10.13
C ARG A 187 9.75 -25.51 -10.41
N ALA A 188 8.57 -24.97 -10.71
CA ALA A 188 7.41 -25.78 -11.09
C ALA A 188 7.65 -26.58 -12.39
N ARG A 189 8.25 -25.95 -13.41
CA ARG A 189 8.61 -26.62 -14.67
C ARG A 189 9.65 -27.72 -14.48
N VAL A 190 10.70 -27.46 -13.69
CA VAL A 190 11.74 -28.46 -13.39
C VAL A 190 11.11 -29.65 -12.67
N ARG A 191 10.29 -29.40 -11.64
CA ARG A 191 9.57 -30.48 -10.93
C ARG A 191 8.68 -31.30 -11.86
N ALA A 192 7.90 -30.63 -12.72
CA ALA A 192 7.03 -31.31 -13.68
C ALA A 192 7.81 -32.15 -14.71
N ALA A 193 9.00 -31.69 -15.14
CA ALA A 193 9.88 -32.44 -16.03
C ALA A 193 10.52 -33.66 -15.34
N THR A 194 10.85 -33.55 -14.06
CA THR A 194 11.39 -34.67 -13.26
C THR A 194 10.30 -35.68 -12.85
N SER A 195 9.04 -35.25 -12.73
CA SER A 195 7.90 -36.11 -12.36
C SER A 195 7.14 -36.71 -13.55
N ALA A 196 7.58 -36.47 -14.79
CA ALA A 196 6.95 -37.06 -15.96
C ALA A 196 7.23 -38.57 -16.01
N PRO A 197 6.21 -39.45 -16.06
CA PRO A 197 6.45 -40.90 -16.15
C PRO A 197 7.17 -41.23 -17.45
N ALA A 198 8.13 -42.16 -17.38
CA ALA A 198 8.85 -42.66 -18.55
C ALA A 198 7.84 -43.13 -19.60
N ARG A 199 7.94 -42.60 -20.83
CA ARG A 199 7.16 -43.09 -21.96
C ARG A 199 7.41 -44.60 -22.09
N PRO A 200 6.37 -45.46 -22.17
CA PRO A 200 6.60 -46.87 -22.48
C PRO A 200 7.34 -46.93 -23.82
N GLY A 201 8.50 -47.59 -23.81
CA GLY A 201 9.34 -47.75 -25.00
C GLY A 201 8.54 -48.43 -26.10
N ALA A 202 8.43 -47.75 -27.24
CA ALA A 202 8.11 -48.41 -28.49
C ALA A 202 9.35 -49.19 -28.90
N ASP A 203 9.33 -50.52 -28.77
CA ASP A 203 10.09 -51.45 -29.61
C ASP A 203 9.64 -52.90 -29.35
N ALA A 204 8.89 -53.45 -30.31
CA ALA A 204 8.96 -54.85 -30.72
C ALA A 204 8.28 -55.00 -32.09
N VAL A 205 9.01 -54.64 -33.14
CA VAL A 205 8.73 -55.11 -34.50
C VAL A 205 9.12 -56.60 -34.55
N GLY A 206 8.11 -57.47 -34.56
CA GLY A 206 8.27 -58.89 -34.90
C GLY A 206 7.81 -59.11 -36.33
N ASN A 207 8.75 -59.05 -37.28
CA ASN A 207 8.55 -59.42 -38.67
C ASN A 207 8.39 -60.94 -38.77
N ALA A 208 7.31 -61.42 -39.39
CA ALA A 208 7.15 -62.83 -39.76
C ALA A 208 6.81 -62.92 -41.26
N ASP A 209 7.85 -63.22 -42.03
CA ASP A 209 7.79 -63.60 -43.44
C ASP A 209 7.13 -64.99 -43.62
N VAL A 210 6.22 -65.03 -44.59
CA VAL A 210 5.97 -66.05 -45.63
C VAL A 210 6.32 -67.53 -45.34
N ALA A 211 5.30 -68.39 -45.25
CA ALA A 211 5.35 -69.77 -45.73
C ALA A 211 3.99 -70.28 -46.23
N ARG A 212 3.97 -70.62 -47.53
CA ARG A 212 3.03 -71.41 -48.35
C ARG A 212 2.09 -72.40 -47.62
N ALA A 213 0.82 -72.43 -48.04
CA ALA A 213 0.13 -73.58 -48.67
C ALA A 213 -1.18 -73.12 -49.30
#